data_AF-A0AA39YDU1-F1
#
_entry.id   AF-A0AA39YDU1-F1
#
_cell.length_a   1.000
_cell.length_b   1.000
_cell.length_c   1.000
_cell.angle_alpha   90.00
_cell.angle_beta   90.00
_cell.angle_gamma   90.00
#
_symmetry.space_group_name_H-M   'P 1'
#
loop_
_entity.id
_entity.type
_entity.pdbx_description
1 polymer ?
#
loop_
_entity_poly.entity_id
_entity_poly.type
_entity_poly.pdbx_seq_one_letter_code
_entity_poly.pdbx_strand_id
1 'polypeptide(L)'
;IRRLLLDDENGDRSEAAAEKRKTAVHVFSSFYHIEASRTARWWCRTDVMKSLTSSSSSWKVYIWRADTWERTAGVDAKTGVSFLSQWAK
;
A
#
# COMPACT_ATOMS: atom_id res chain seq x y z
N ILE A 1 -14.03 -21.54 -4.22
CA ILE A 1 -13.84 -20.16 -4.74
C ILE A 1 -14.14 -19.08 -3.69
N ARG A 2 -15.25 -19.13 -2.93
CA ARG A 2 -15.63 -18.11 -1.91
C ARG A 2 -14.64 -17.90 -0.73
N ARG A 3 -13.74 -18.86 -0.47
CA ARG A 3 -12.78 -18.82 0.66
C ARG A 3 -11.48 -18.04 0.34
N LEU A 4 -11.23 -17.73 -0.94
CA LEU A 4 -10.09 -16.92 -1.41
C LEU A 4 -10.39 -15.41 -1.46
N LEU A 5 -11.66 -15.03 -1.32
CA LEU A 5 -12.13 -13.65 -1.37
C LEU A 5 -12.39 -13.05 0.01
N LEU A 6 -12.15 -13.83 1.07
CA LEU A 6 -12.20 -13.36 2.45
C LEU A 6 -10.76 -13.09 2.88
N ASP A 7 -10.19 -12.01 2.35
CA ASP A 7 -9.10 -11.31 3.04
C ASP A 7 -9.67 -10.95 4.42
N ASP A 8 -9.06 -11.44 5.49
CA ASP A 8 -9.50 -11.20 6.86
C ASP A 8 -9.11 -9.78 7.34
N GLU A 9 -8.74 -8.93 6.38
CA GLU A 9 -8.15 -7.59 6.52
C GLU A 9 -6.85 -7.56 7.33
N ASN A 10 -6.31 -8.71 7.73
CA ASN A 10 -5.03 -8.78 8.43
C ASN A 10 -3.85 -8.98 7.47
N GLY A 11 -4.13 -9.26 6.18
CA GLY A 11 -3.12 -9.56 5.17
C GLY A 11 -2.30 -10.82 5.48
N ASP A 12 -1.17 -11.00 4.79
CA ASP A 12 -0.29 -12.15 5.05
C ASP A 12 0.18 -12.17 6.51
N ARG A 13 0.13 -13.34 7.15
CA ARG A 13 0.54 -13.59 8.55
C ARG A 13 1.93 -14.24 8.66
N SER A 14 2.64 -14.40 7.55
CA SER A 14 4.01 -14.93 7.53
C SER A 14 4.96 -14.11 8.42
N GLU A 15 6.01 -14.76 8.92
CA GLU A 15 7.04 -14.12 9.72
C GLU A 15 7.73 -12.98 8.94
N ALA A 16 7.91 -13.15 7.63
CA ALA A 16 8.41 -12.11 6.74
C ALA A 16 7.48 -10.88 6.73
N ALA A 17 6.16 -11.07 6.60
CA ALA A 17 5.19 -9.98 6.67
C ALA A 17 5.17 -9.31 8.06
N ALA A 18 5.32 -10.08 9.13
CA ALA A 18 5.40 -9.58 10.49
C ALA A 18 6.65 -8.70 10.71
N GLU A 19 7.83 -9.14 10.27
CA GLU A 19 9.08 -8.37 10.38
C GLU A 19 9.02 -7.05 9.60
N LYS A 20 8.38 -7.02 8.44
CA LYS A 20 8.18 -5.78 7.68
C LYS A 20 7.17 -4.82 8.33
N ARG A 21 6.19 -5.33 9.07
CA ARG A 21 5.26 -4.50 9.87
C ARG A 21 5.87 -3.98 11.18
N LYS A 22 6.91 -4.62 11.70
CA LYS A 22 7.66 -4.12 12.89
C LYS A 22 8.47 -2.87 12.59
N THR A 23 8.89 -2.69 11.33
CA THR A 23 9.45 -1.42 10.86
C THR A 23 8.29 -0.46 10.59
N ALA A 24 8.45 0.84 10.85
CA ALA A 24 7.41 1.87 10.70
C ALA A 24 6.92 2.00 9.24
N VAL A 25 6.17 1.01 8.76
CA VAL A 25 5.73 0.83 7.39
C VAL A 25 4.22 0.72 7.41
N HIS A 26 3.55 1.63 6.70
CA HIS A 26 2.13 1.48 6.42
C HIS A 26 1.97 0.49 5.26
N VAL A 27 1.29 -0.63 5.52
CA VAL A 27 0.94 -1.63 4.51
C VAL A 27 -0.51 -1.41 4.09
N PHE A 28 -0.75 -1.30 2.78
CA PHE A 28 -2.09 -1.17 2.21
C PHE A 28 -2.31 -2.29 1.20
N SER A 29 -3.47 -2.95 1.28
CA SER A 29 -3.92 -3.86 0.22
C SER A 29 -4.42 -3.03 -0.97
N SER A 30 -3.89 -3.30 -2.16
CA SER A 30 -4.39 -2.69 -3.39
C SER A 30 -5.61 -3.46 -3.89
N PHE A 31 -6.65 -2.74 -4.35
CA PHE A 31 -7.83 -3.36 -4.97
C PHE A 31 -7.72 -3.38 -6.51
N TYR A 32 -6.72 -2.70 -7.07
CA TYR A 32 -6.46 -2.63 -8.50
C TYR A 32 -4.96 -2.43 -8.74
N HIS A 33 -4.39 -3.20 -9.66
CA HIS A 33 -2.99 -3.11 -10.07
C HIS A 33 -2.86 -3.25 -11.59
N ILE A 34 -2.18 -2.30 -12.23
CA ILE A 34 -1.78 -2.39 -13.64
C ILE A 34 -0.28 -2.67 -13.68
N GLU A 35 0.10 -3.88 -14.09
CA GLU A 35 1.51 -4.30 -14.12
C GLU A 35 2.34 -3.49 -15.13
N ALA A 36 1.79 -3.23 -16.33
CA ALA A 36 2.47 -2.49 -17.40
C ALA A 36 2.90 -1.08 -16.97
N SER A 37 2.06 -0.38 -16.20
CA SER A 37 2.35 0.97 -15.69
C SER A 37 2.82 0.98 -14.24
N ARG A 38 2.95 -0.20 -13.60
CA ARG A 38 3.26 -0.37 -12.17
C ARG A 38 2.42 0.54 -11.27
N THR A 39 1.14 0.64 -11.57
CA THR A 39 0.21 1.53 -10.85
C THR A 39 -0.71 0.70 -9.99
N ALA A 40 -0.78 1.03 -8.70
CA ALA A 40 -1.74 0.45 -7.77
C ALA A 40 -2.76 1.50 -7.33
N ARG A 41 -3.98 1.04 -7.00
CA ARG A 41 -4.97 1.85 -6.27
C ARG A 41 -5.34 1.15 -4.98
N TRP A 42 -5.40 1.91 -3.90
CA TRP A 42 -5.68 1.42 -2.56
C TRP A 42 -6.53 2.43 -1.80
N TRP A 43 -7.18 1.95 -0.74
CA TRP A 43 -7.87 2.81 0.20
C TRP A 43 -6.92 3.24 1.31
N CYS A 44 -6.98 4.51 1.70
CA CYS A 44 -6.19 5.08 2.76
C CYS A 44 -7.04 6.10 3.51
N ARG A 45 -6.90 6.16 4.84
CA ARG A 45 -7.54 7.21 5.62
C ARG A 45 -7.00 8.57 5.20
N THR A 46 -7.89 9.56 5.16
CA THR A 46 -7.55 10.91 4.67
C THR A 46 -6.45 11.60 5.48
N ASP A 47 -6.40 11.39 6.80
CA ASP A 47 -5.35 11.94 7.67
C ASP A 47 -3.99 11.33 7.39
N VAL A 48 -3.93 10.00 7.18
CA VAL A 48 -2.70 9.29 6.79
C VAL A 48 -2.23 9.75 5.41
N MET A 49 -3.15 9.87 4.44
CA MET A 49 -2.81 10.36 3.10
C MET A 49 -2.19 11.77 3.16
N LYS A 50 -2.79 12.69 3.93
CA LYS A 50 -2.25 14.05 4.13
C LYS A 50 -0.87 14.04 4.78
N SER A 51 -0.62 13.16 5.74
CA SER A 51 0.70 13.00 6.37
C SER A 51 1.73 12.47 5.37
N LEU A 52 1.34 11.45 4.59
CA LEU A 52 2.20 10.78 3.61
C LEU A 52 2.65 11.73 2.49
N THR A 53 1.75 12.58 1.98
CA THR A 53 2.04 13.54 0.92
C THR A 53 2.45 14.93 1.41
N SER A 54 2.58 15.15 2.72
CA SER A 54 3.00 16.44 3.28
C SER A 54 4.36 16.86 2.73
N SER A 55 4.59 18.15 2.51
CA SER A 55 5.85 18.70 2.01
C SER A 55 7.07 18.38 2.89
N SER A 56 6.87 18.08 4.17
CA SER A 56 7.92 17.66 5.12
C SER A 56 8.14 16.15 5.20
N SER A 57 7.32 15.33 4.52
CA SER A 57 7.43 13.87 4.56
C SER A 57 8.62 13.36 3.73
N SER A 58 9.28 12.29 4.20
CA SER A 58 10.34 11.56 3.48
C SER A 58 9.89 10.13 3.12
N TRP A 59 8.58 9.88 3.08
CA TRP A 59 8.02 8.56 2.84
C TRP A 59 8.37 8.06 1.44
N LYS A 60 8.89 6.83 1.38
CA LYS A 60 9.08 6.07 0.14
C LYS A 60 7.96 5.03 0.02
N VAL A 61 7.38 4.93 -1.16
CA VAL A 61 6.30 3.99 -1.48
C VAL A 61 6.81 2.90 -2.39
N TYR A 62 6.40 1.67 -2.12
CA TYR A 62 6.82 0.48 -2.84
C TYR A 62 5.58 -0.37 -3.14
N ILE A 63 5.54 -1.00 -4.31
CA ILE A 63 4.58 -2.07 -4.59
C ILE A 63 5.29 -3.39 -4.30
N TRP A 64 4.68 -4.22 -3.47
CA TRP A 64 5.19 -5.55 -3.11
C TRP A 64 4.30 -6.62 -3.74
N ARG A 65 4.93 -7.68 -4.22
CA ARG A 65 4.23 -8.92 -4.57
C ARG A 65 3.93 -9.70 -3.29
N ALA A 66 2.67 -10.10 -3.10
CA ALA A 66 2.26 -10.81 -1.89
C ALA A 66 2.75 -12.28 -1.86
N ASP A 67 3.07 -12.85 -3.02
CA ASP A 67 3.52 -14.24 -3.14
C ASP A 67 5.05 -14.39 -3.05
N THR A 68 5.81 -13.46 -3.63
CA THR A 68 7.28 -13.51 -3.64
C THR A 68 7.92 -12.53 -2.65
N TRP A 69 7.17 -11.59 -2.10
CA TRP A 69 7.70 -10.50 -1.26
C TRP A 69 8.76 -9.65 -1.96
N GLU A 70 8.77 -9.66 -3.29
CA GLU A 70 9.61 -8.78 -4.09
C GLU A 70 8.98 -7.39 -4.18
N ARG A 71 9.83 -6.36 -4.13
CA ARG A 71 9.40 -4.96 -4.20
C ARG A 71 9.85 -4.29 -5.48
N THR A 72 9.05 -3.37 -5.98
CA THR A 72 9.47 -2.44 -7.04
C THR A 72 10.52 -1.45 -6.52
N ALA A 73 11.16 -0.72 -7.45
CA ALA A 73 11.89 0.48 -7.08
C ALA A 73 10.93 1.45 -6.36
N GLY A 74 11.41 2.04 -5.26
CA GLY A 74 10.61 2.95 -4.45
C GLY A 74 10.48 4.33 -5.08
N VAL A 75 9.31 4.94 -4.92
CA VAL A 75 9.04 6.32 -5.35
C VAL A 75 8.82 7.23 -4.14
N ASP A 76 9.13 8.51 -4.28
CA ASP A 76 8.76 9.48 -3.26
C ASP A 76 7.25 9.61 -3.17
N ALA A 77 6.69 9.51 -1.97
CA ALA A 77 5.25 9.60 -1.74
C ALA A 77 4.63 10.87 -2.34
N LYS A 78 5.37 11.99 -2.30
CA LYS A 78 4.93 13.30 -2.81
C LYS A 78 4.72 13.33 -4.31
N THR A 79 5.49 12.54 -5.07
CA THR A 79 5.48 12.56 -6.54
C THR A 79 4.80 11.33 -7.12
N GLY A 80 4.90 10.19 -6.42
CA GLY A 80 4.38 8.90 -6.86
C GLY A 80 2.98 8.56 -6.37
N VAL A 81 2.39 9.34 -5.45
CA VAL A 81 1.04 9.10 -4.94
C VAL A 81 0.14 10.30 -5.23
N SER A 82 -1.03 10.02 -5.80
CA SER A 82 -2.06 11.02 -6.06
C SER A 82 -3.37 10.65 -5.38
N PHE A 83 -4.11 11.67 -4.94
CA PHE A 83 -5.46 11.50 -4.42
C PHE A 83 -6.45 11.35 -5.58
N LEU A 84 -7.23 10.27 -5.58
CA LEU A 84 -8.21 10.01 -6.65
C LEU A 84 -9.63 10.44 -6.27
N SER A 85 -10.13 9.99 -5.12
CA SER A 85 -11.50 10.29 -4.68
C SER A 85 -11.64 10.16 -3.17
N GLN A 86 -12.58 10.92 -2.59
CA GLN A 86 -13.01 10.77 -1.20
C GLN A 86 -14.34 10.03 -1.19
N TRP A 87 -14.46 9.00 -0.37
CA TRP A 87 -15.77 8.41 -0.09
C TRP A 87 -16.34 9.11 1.15
N ALA A 88 -17.45 9.82 0.96
CA ALA A 88 -18.26 10.30 2.06
C ALA A 88 -19.10 9.13 2.59
N LYS A 89 -19.30 9.09 3.91
CA LYS A 89 -20.30 8.22 4.53
C LYS A 89 -21.69 8.63 4.11
#